data_AF-A0A8I1T9B4-F1
#
_entry.id   AF-A0A8I1T9B4-F1
#
_cell.length_a   1.000
_cell.length_b   1.000
_cell.length_c   1.000
_cell.angle_alpha   90.00
_cell.angle_beta   90.00
_cell.angle_gamma   90.00
#
_symmetry.space_group_name_H-M   'P 1'
#
loop_
_entity.id
_entity.type
_entity.pdbx_description
1 polymer ?
#
loop_
_entity_poly.entity_id
_entity_poly.type
_entity_poly.pdbx_seq_one_letter_code
_entity_poly.pdbx_strand_id
1 'polypeptide(L)'
;MTTTPSSPTPTSPVDDGGPAKNWTLREDAHYNGGKTFFAYLMRCVQQPRLSRYDRYDKATKTSTSTWRVDGIDFPNFNAAIIALNIEPELTAEERLVLETVTSKPSDRRKEMIANYEPWHGLREKAFILWEKGRVTITDAGRAALLTARKGGGERV
;
A
#
# COMPACT_ATOMS: atom_id res chain seq x y z
N MET A 1 17.63 9.82 47.18
CA MET A 1 17.96 10.16 45.78
C MET A 1 17.39 9.06 44.92
N THR A 2 16.27 9.31 44.25
CA THR A 2 15.46 8.29 43.58
C THR A 2 15.76 8.37 42.09
N THR A 3 16.39 7.35 41.53
CA THR A 3 16.74 7.26 40.11
C THR A 3 15.53 6.78 39.31
N THR A 4 15.05 7.62 38.40
CA THR A 4 14.03 7.28 37.40
C THR A 4 14.59 6.28 36.39
N PRO A 5 13.95 5.13 36.11
CA PRO A 5 14.39 4.26 35.03
C PRO A 5 13.99 4.87 33.68
N SER A 6 14.98 5.06 32.81
CA SER A 6 14.81 5.46 31.41
C SER A 6 14.00 4.43 30.63
N SER A 7 12.98 4.89 29.91
CA SER A 7 12.17 4.09 28.99
C SER A 7 13.04 3.44 27.90
N PRO A 8 12.82 2.15 27.54
CA PRO A 8 13.48 1.55 26.40
C PRO A 8 12.97 2.19 25.10
N THR A 9 13.91 2.65 24.27
CA THR A 9 13.70 3.06 22.89
C THR A 9 13.10 1.87 22.11
N PRO A 10 12.07 2.06 21.26
CA PRO A 10 11.56 0.98 20.43
C PRO A 10 12.67 0.52 19.47
N THR A 11 13.11 -0.72 19.66
CA THR A 11 14.05 -1.41 18.78
C THR A 11 13.43 -1.49 17.38
N SER A 12 14.09 -0.87 16.41
CA SER A 12 13.78 -1.07 15.00
C SER A 12 13.81 -2.57 14.66
N PRO A 13 12.90 -3.08 13.81
CA PRO A 13 12.87 -4.51 13.51
C PRO A 13 14.11 -4.90 12.70
N VAL A 14 14.62 -6.06 13.12
CA VAL A 14 15.75 -6.89 12.65
C VAL A 14 16.03 -6.79 11.14
N ASP A 15 17.30 -6.57 10.82
CA ASP A 15 17.89 -6.46 9.49
C ASP A 15 18.25 -7.86 8.95
N ASP A 16 17.31 -8.53 8.26
CA ASP A 16 17.44 -9.91 7.77
C ASP A 16 18.06 -10.02 6.35
N GLY A 17 18.98 -9.11 5.97
CA GLY A 17 20.01 -9.38 4.94
C GLY A 17 19.57 -9.77 3.51
N GLY A 18 18.29 -9.68 3.14
CA GLY A 18 17.75 -9.98 1.81
C GLY A 18 17.77 -8.80 0.83
N PRO A 19 17.18 -8.91 -0.39
CA PRO A 19 17.15 -7.88 -1.44
C PRO A 19 16.51 -6.53 -1.02
N ALA A 20 15.96 -6.46 0.20
CA ALA A 20 15.35 -5.30 0.82
C ALA A 20 16.33 -4.30 1.45
N LYS A 21 17.64 -4.59 1.47
CA LYS A 21 18.66 -3.81 2.20
C LYS A 21 18.77 -2.32 1.81
N ASN A 22 18.16 -1.92 0.69
CA ASN A 22 18.14 -0.54 0.18
C ASN A 22 16.73 0.02 -0.01
N TRP A 23 15.70 -0.61 0.52
CA TRP A 23 14.33 -0.12 0.36
C TRP A 23 14.01 0.99 1.37
N THR A 24 13.43 2.06 0.86
CA THR A 24 13.06 3.24 1.63
C THR A 24 11.56 3.26 1.80
N LEU A 25 11.11 3.46 3.03
CA LEU A 25 9.71 3.69 3.35
C LEU A 25 9.44 5.19 3.46
N ARG A 26 8.35 5.63 2.83
CA ARG A 26 7.84 7.01 2.92
C ARG A 26 6.46 6.99 3.56
N GLU A 27 6.18 7.98 4.41
CA GLU A 27 4.82 8.19 4.90
C GLU A 27 3.86 8.47 3.74
N ASP A 28 2.80 7.67 3.68
CA ASP A 28 1.79 7.66 2.62
C ASP A 28 0.42 8.12 3.14
N ALA A 29 0.11 7.80 4.40
CA ALA A 29 -1.08 8.30 5.09
C ALA A 29 -0.90 8.30 6.61
N HIS A 30 -1.61 9.21 7.27
CA HIS A 30 -1.75 9.24 8.73
C HIS A 30 -3.21 9.04 9.11
N TYR A 31 -3.46 8.11 10.03
CA TYR A 31 -4.78 7.74 10.53
C TYR A 31 -4.91 8.18 11.98
N ASN A 32 -5.91 9.01 12.26
CA ASN A 32 -6.21 9.46 13.61
C ASN A 32 -7.45 8.72 14.15
N GLY A 33 -7.22 7.76 15.05
CA GLY A 33 -8.25 7.03 15.77
C GLY A 33 -8.77 7.76 17.02
N GLY A 34 -8.61 9.07 17.09
CA GLY A 34 -9.06 9.88 18.23
C GLY A 34 -8.32 9.53 19.52
N LYS A 35 -9.04 9.18 20.58
CA LYS A 35 -8.44 8.82 21.88
C LYS A 35 -7.83 7.41 21.90
N THR A 36 -8.11 6.58 20.90
CA THR A 36 -7.75 5.15 20.91
C THR A 36 -6.37 4.89 20.32
N PHE A 37 -6.11 5.39 19.11
CA PHE A 37 -4.85 5.11 18.41
C PHE A 37 -4.47 6.26 17.46
N PHE A 38 -3.23 6.26 17.02
CA PHE A 38 -2.84 6.87 15.74
C PHE A 38 -2.05 5.83 14.93
N ALA A 39 -2.01 5.97 13.62
CA ALA A 39 -1.24 5.07 12.78
C ALA A 39 -0.68 5.76 11.55
N TYR A 40 0.42 5.23 11.03
CA TYR A 40 1.04 5.68 9.79
C TYR A 40 1.06 4.52 8.78
N LEU A 41 0.61 4.79 7.56
CA LEU A 41 0.89 3.91 6.43
C LEU A 41 2.19 4.38 5.80
N MET A 42 3.16 3.49 5.78
CA MET A 42 4.47 3.69 5.20
C MET A 42 4.53 2.91 3.89
N ARG A 43 4.71 3.55 2.74
CA ARG A 43 4.80 2.87 1.43
C ARG A 43 6.26 2.76 0.98
N CYS A 44 6.64 1.61 0.44
CA CYS A 44 7.97 1.43 -0.12
C CYS A 44 8.10 2.17 -1.46
N VAL A 45 9.17 2.96 -1.60
CA VAL A 45 9.42 3.75 -2.82
C VAL A 45 9.80 2.83 -3.99
N GLN A 46 10.60 1.80 -3.73
CA GLN A 46 11.12 0.88 -4.74
C GLN A 46 10.11 -0.24 -5.08
N GLN A 47 9.19 -0.54 -4.17
CA GLN A 47 8.13 -1.55 -4.33
C GLN A 47 6.78 -0.94 -3.93
N PRO A 48 6.10 -0.18 -4.82
CA PRO A 48 4.91 0.60 -4.43
C PRO A 48 3.71 -0.24 -3.96
N ARG A 49 3.68 -1.54 -4.28
CA ARG A 49 2.71 -2.53 -3.76
C ARG A 49 2.93 -2.89 -2.29
N LEU A 50 4.16 -2.71 -1.79
CA LEU A 50 4.53 -3.01 -0.42
C LEU A 50 4.30 -1.78 0.46
N SER A 51 3.56 -1.98 1.54
CA SER A 51 3.40 -0.98 2.59
C SER A 51 3.51 -1.59 3.99
N ARG A 52 3.68 -0.74 4.99
CA ARG A 52 3.72 -1.10 6.41
C ARG A 52 2.78 -0.18 7.17
N TYR A 53 1.82 -0.76 7.87
CA TYR A 53 0.90 -0.04 8.73
C TYR A 53 1.42 -0.08 10.17
N ASP A 54 1.88 1.07 10.66
CA ASP A 54 2.42 1.24 12.00
C ASP A 54 1.37 1.88 12.90
N ARG A 55 0.73 1.08 13.77
CA ARG A 55 -0.31 1.53 14.70
C ARG A 55 0.23 1.65 16.11
N TYR A 56 0.05 2.82 16.71
CA TYR A 56 0.29 3.07 18.13
C TYR A 56 -1.02 3.10 18.91
N ASP A 57 -1.18 2.19 19.85
CA ASP A 57 -2.29 2.17 20.78
C ASP A 57 -2.01 3.09 21.98
N LYS A 58 -2.90 4.06 22.23
CA LYS A 58 -2.68 5.11 23.23
C LYS A 58 -2.87 4.61 24.66
N ALA A 59 -3.74 3.62 24.86
CA ALA A 59 -4.06 3.09 26.19
C ALA A 59 -2.92 2.22 26.71
N THR A 60 -2.42 1.32 25.87
CA THR A 60 -1.33 0.39 26.19
C THR A 60 0.05 0.97 25.92
N LYS A 61 0.15 2.07 25.18
CA LYS A 61 1.40 2.68 24.72
C LYS A 61 2.27 1.72 23.91
N THR A 62 1.65 0.86 23.12
CA THR A 62 2.34 -0.15 22.31
C THR A 62 2.22 0.17 20.84
N SER A 63 3.27 -0.17 20.09
CA SER A 63 3.29 -0.07 18.63
C SER A 63 3.19 -1.46 18.02
N THR A 64 2.40 -1.57 16.96
CA THR A 64 2.29 -2.77 16.13
C THR A 64 2.54 -2.39 14.67
N SER A 65 3.34 -3.19 13.98
CA SER A 65 3.65 -2.99 12.56
C SER A 65 3.11 -4.16 11.77
N THR A 66 2.29 -3.87 10.76
CA THR A 66 1.72 -4.89 9.86
C THR A 66 2.21 -4.65 8.45
N TRP A 67 2.82 -5.67 7.84
CA TRP A 67 3.24 -5.60 6.44
C TRP A 67 2.07 -5.89 5.52
N ARG A 68 1.97 -5.15 4.42
CA ARG A 68 0.89 -5.27 3.46
C ARG A 68 1.40 -5.36 2.03
N VAL A 69 0.76 -6.20 1.25
CA VAL A 69 0.94 -6.25 -0.22
C VAL A 69 -0.43 -6.16 -0.85
N ASP A 70 -0.60 -5.24 -1.80
CA ASP A 70 -1.89 -5.02 -2.49
C ASP A 70 -3.05 -4.71 -1.53
N GLY A 71 -2.73 -4.13 -0.36
CA GLY A 71 -3.70 -3.82 0.69
C GLY A 71 -4.04 -4.98 1.63
N ILE A 72 -3.44 -6.16 1.44
CA ILE A 72 -3.67 -7.37 2.23
C ILE A 72 -2.61 -7.48 3.33
N ASP A 73 -3.03 -7.74 4.57
CA ASP A 73 -2.14 -7.92 5.73
C ASP A 73 -1.37 -9.25 5.68
N PHE A 74 -0.08 -9.20 5.99
CA PHE A 74 0.80 -10.37 6.08
C PHE A 74 1.44 -10.47 7.48
N PRO A 75 1.66 -11.70 7.99
CA PRO A 75 2.12 -11.93 9.35
C PRO A 75 3.55 -11.44 9.62
N ASN A 76 4.38 -11.34 8.58
CA ASN A 76 5.75 -10.84 8.67
C ASN A 76 6.26 -10.36 7.31
N PHE A 77 7.43 -9.72 7.32
CA PHE A 77 8.06 -9.18 6.12
C PHE A 77 8.35 -10.25 5.06
N ASN A 78 8.87 -11.41 5.45
CA ASN A 78 9.21 -12.48 4.51
C ASN A 78 7.98 -13.00 3.75
N ALA A 79 6.84 -13.15 4.43
CA ALA A 79 5.58 -13.51 3.79
C ALA A 79 5.11 -12.44 2.78
N ALA A 80 5.28 -11.16 3.12
CA ALA A 80 5.01 -10.05 2.20
C ALA A 80 5.96 -10.07 0.98
N ILE A 81 7.25 -10.35 1.16
CA ILE A 81 8.20 -10.49 0.04
C ILE A 81 7.80 -11.62 -0.90
N ILE A 82 7.36 -12.76 -0.37
CA ILE A 82 6.88 -13.87 -1.19
C ILE A 82 5.66 -13.42 -2.01
N ALA A 83 4.72 -12.72 -1.40
CA ALA A 83 3.52 -12.22 -2.06
C ALA A 83 3.81 -11.19 -3.17
N LEU A 84 4.85 -10.36 -3.03
CA LEU A 84 5.25 -9.41 -4.10
C LEU A 84 5.63 -10.10 -5.41
N ASN A 85 6.11 -11.35 -5.36
CA ASN A 85 6.45 -12.12 -6.56
C ASN A 85 5.22 -12.67 -7.29
N ILE A 86 4.03 -12.56 -6.69
CA ILE A 86 2.77 -12.94 -7.31
C ILE A 86 2.20 -11.72 -8.03
N GLU A 87 1.76 -11.90 -9.28
CA GLU A 87 1.12 -10.83 -10.04
C GLU A 87 -0.23 -10.44 -9.39
N PRO A 88 -0.51 -9.14 -9.20
CA PRO A 88 -1.74 -8.71 -8.55
C PRO A 88 -2.95 -8.95 -9.47
N GLU A 89 -4.02 -9.52 -8.93
CA GLU A 89 -5.26 -9.74 -9.67
C GLU A 89 -5.99 -8.41 -9.91
N LEU A 90 -6.44 -8.19 -11.15
CA LEU A 90 -7.28 -7.04 -11.52
C LEU A 90 -8.75 -7.48 -11.60
N THR A 91 -9.55 -7.04 -10.62
CA THR A 91 -10.99 -7.34 -10.58
C THR A 91 -11.73 -6.62 -11.71
N ALA A 92 -12.98 -7.04 -11.98
CA ALA A 92 -13.81 -6.41 -13.01
C ALA A 92 -14.10 -4.92 -12.72
N GLU A 93 -14.38 -4.57 -11.47
CA GLU A 93 -14.66 -3.18 -11.07
C GLU A 93 -13.41 -2.29 -11.17
N GLU A 94 -12.27 -2.80 -10.69
CA GLU A 94 -10.98 -2.10 -10.83
C GLU A 94 -10.61 -1.92 -12.30
N ARG A 95 -10.88 -2.90 -13.16
CA ARG A 95 -10.63 -2.80 -14.60
C ARG A 95 -11.43 -1.66 -15.22
N LEU A 96 -12.73 -1.58 -14.93
CA LEU A 96 -13.59 -0.52 -15.46
C LEU A 96 -13.09 0.86 -15.05
N VAL A 97 -12.64 1.02 -13.81
CA VAL A 97 -12.04 2.28 -13.35
C VAL A 97 -10.71 2.55 -14.05
N LEU A 98 -9.83 1.55 -14.11
CA LEU A 98 -8.49 1.67 -14.68
C LEU A 98 -8.52 2.08 -16.17
N GLU A 99 -9.51 1.60 -16.94
CA GLU A 99 -9.70 1.97 -18.35
C GLU A 99 -10.00 3.46 -18.55
N THR A 100 -10.50 4.16 -17.53
CA THR A 100 -10.76 5.61 -17.57
C THR A 100 -9.52 6.45 -17.22
N VAL A 101 -8.49 5.83 -16.65
CA VAL A 101 -7.28 6.51 -16.19
C VAL A 101 -6.29 6.62 -17.34
N THR A 102 -5.77 7.84 -17.56
CA THR A 102 -4.81 8.10 -18.63
C THR A 102 -3.40 8.33 -18.08
N SER A 103 -2.42 8.44 -18.96
CA SER A 103 -1.06 8.86 -18.59
C SER A 103 -0.97 10.34 -18.21
N LYS A 104 -1.98 11.15 -18.55
CA LYS A 104 -2.05 12.57 -18.16
C LYS A 104 -2.62 12.69 -16.74
N PRO A 105 -1.94 13.40 -15.82
CA PRO A 105 -2.44 13.62 -14.47
C PRO A 105 -3.82 14.30 -14.47
N SER A 106 -4.79 13.69 -13.80
CA SER A 106 -6.18 14.20 -13.72
C SER A 106 -6.70 14.20 -12.28
N ASP A 107 -7.51 15.20 -11.91
CA ASP A 107 -8.19 15.21 -10.61
C ASP A 107 -9.42 14.30 -10.68
N ARG A 108 -9.40 13.23 -9.87
CA ARG A 108 -10.46 12.21 -9.81
C ARG A 108 -11.14 12.14 -8.45
N ARG A 109 -10.91 13.14 -7.58
CA ARG A 109 -11.38 13.08 -6.18
C ARG A 109 -12.89 12.83 -6.05
N LYS A 110 -13.72 13.41 -6.90
CA LYS A 110 -15.18 13.19 -6.86
C LYS A 110 -15.56 11.74 -7.18
N GLU A 111 -14.94 11.16 -8.20
CA GLU A 111 -15.16 9.76 -8.61
C GLU A 111 -14.68 8.80 -7.53
N MET A 112 -13.54 9.11 -6.89
CA MET A 112 -12.99 8.34 -5.78
C MET A 112 -13.88 8.38 -4.54
N ILE A 113 -14.44 9.53 -4.20
CA ILE A 113 -15.38 9.65 -3.06
C ILE A 113 -16.64 8.83 -3.33
N ALA A 114 -17.13 8.83 -4.58
CA ALA A 114 -18.33 8.09 -4.95
C ALA A 114 -18.10 6.57 -5.02
N ASN A 115 -16.90 6.11 -5.34
CA ASN A 115 -16.59 4.70 -5.52
C ASN A 115 -15.20 4.34 -4.97
N TYR A 116 -15.00 4.46 -3.67
CA TYR A 116 -13.66 4.42 -3.06
C TYR A 116 -12.90 3.11 -3.28
N GLU A 117 -13.56 1.96 -3.12
CA GLU A 117 -12.88 0.66 -3.04
C GLU A 117 -12.08 0.30 -4.30
N PRO A 118 -12.62 0.41 -5.54
CA PRO A 118 -11.82 0.12 -6.73
C PRO A 118 -10.63 1.07 -6.91
N TRP A 119 -10.78 2.36 -6.60
CA TRP A 119 -9.66 3.30 -6.68
C TRP A 119 -8.58 3.02 -5.65
N HIS A 120 -8.99 2.64 -4.43
CA HIS A 120 -8.07 2.25 -3.37
C HIS A 120 -7.31 0.96 -3.76
N GLY A 121 -8.01 -0.06 -4.24
CA GLY A 121 -7.42 -1.32 -4.71
C GLY A 121 -6.40 -1.11 -5.85
N LEU A 122 -6.74 -0.30 -6.85
CA LEU A 122 -5.81 0.06 -7.93
C LEU A 122 -4.53 0.73 -7.43
N ARG A 123 -4.63 1.58 -6.40
CA ARG A 123 -3.48 2.24 -5.79
C ARG A 123 -2.63 1.25 -5.00
N GLU A 124 -3.25 0.40 -4.19
CA GLU A 124 -2.53 -0.60 -3.41
C GLU A 124 -1.80 -1.61 -4.29
N LYS A 125 -2.37 -1.95 -5.46
CA LYS A 125 -1.75 -2.80 -6.49
C LYS A 125 -0.75 -2.08 -7.39
N ALA A 126 -0.50 -0.79 -7.14
CA ALA A 126 0.37 0.08 -7.93
C ALA A 126 0.01 0.20 -9.42
N PHE A 127 -1.25 -0.04 -9.78
CA PHE A 127 -1.76 0.17 -11.15
C PHE A 127 -1.99 1.64 -11.47
N ILE A 128 -2.18 2.46 -10.45
CA ILE A 128 -2.25 3.91 -10.55
C ILE A 128 -1.26 4.56 -9.58
N LEU A 129 -0.80 5.75 -9.94
CA LEU A 129 -0.08 6.65 -9.05
C LEU A 129 -1.03 7.77 -8.62
N TRP A 130 -1.09 8.04 -7.33
CA TRP A 130 -1.84 9.17 -6.77
C TRP A 130 -0.88 10.14 -6.09
N GLU A 131 -0.70 11.31 -6.70
CA GLU A 131 0.17 12.36 -6.17
C GLU A 131 -0.50 13.73 -6.26
N LYS A 132 -0.42 14.50 -5.18
CA LYS A 132 -0.93 15.89 -5.11
C LYS A 132 -2.39 16.02 -5.60
N GLY A 133 -3.23 15.04 -5.27
CA GLY A 133 -4.64 15.03 -5.67
C GLY A 133 -4.90 14.61 -7.11
N ARG A 134 -3.88 14.21 -7.87
CA ARG A 134 -4.02 13.79 -9.27
C ARG A 134 -3.64 12.32 -9.46
N VAL A 135 -4.33 11.68 -10.38
CA VAL A 135 -4.16 10.26 -10.71
C VAL A 135 -3.58 10.10 -12.11
N THR A 136 -2.63 9.18 -12.24
CA THR A 136 -2.06 8.70 -13.51
C THR A 136 -1.98 7.17 -13.53
N ILE A 137 -2.11 6.58 -14.72
CA ILE A 137 -1.89 5.14 -14.91
C ILE A 137 -0.39 4.81 -14.95
N THR A 138 0.02 3.74 -14.26
CA THR A 138 1.41 3.26 -14.25
C THR A 138 1.69 2.30 -15.41
N ASP A 139 2.95 1.91 -15.60
CA ASP A 139 3.30 0.83 -16.54
C ASP A 139 2.66 -0.50 -16.14
N ALA A 140 2.62 -0.82 -14.84
CA ALA A 140 1.96 -2.01 -14.33
C ALA A 140 0.45 -1.98 -14.64
N GLY A 141 -0.22 -0.84 -14.45
CA GLY A 141 -1.64 -0.69 -14.81
C GLY A 141 -1.89 -0.85 -16.30
N ARG A 142 -1.03 -0.28 -17.15
CA ARG A 142 -1.08 -0.48 -18.61
C ARG A 142 -0.91 -1.95 -18.99
N ALA A 143 0.08 -2.63 -18.40
CA ALA A 143 0.34 -4.04 -18.65
C ALA A 143 -0.86 -4.91 -18.23
N ALA A 144 -1.44 -4.66 -17.06
CA ALA A 144 -2.61 -5.37 -16.57
C ALA A 144 -3.81 -5.25 -17.53
N LEU A 145 -4.08 -4.07 -18.08
CA LEU A 145 -5.12 -3.86 -19.09
C LEU A 145 -4.86 -4.63 -20.39
N LEU A 146 -3.60 -4.78 -20.80
CA LEU A 146 -3.23 -5.54 -21.99
C LEU A 146 -3.42 -7.05 -21.79
N THR A 147 -2.97 -7.59 -20.65
CA THR A 147 -3.17 -9.01 -20.28
C THR A 147 -4.66 -9.34 -20.18
N ALA A 148 -5.41 -8.46 -19.52
CA ALA A 148 -6.87 -8.50 -19.41
C ALA A 148 -7.61 -8.60 -20.75
N ARG A 149 -7.12 -7.92 -21.80
CA ARG A 149 -7.71 -7.95 -23.14
C ARG A 149 -7.35 -9.23 -23.91
N LYS A 150 -6.14 -9.75 -23.72
CA LYS A 150 -5.69 -11.01 -24.37
C LYS A 150 -6.42 -12.23 -23.80
N GLY A 151 -6.67 -12.29 -22.49
CA GLY A 151 -7.43 -13.38 -21.86
C GLY A 151 -8.93 -13.36 -22.15
N GLY A 152 -9.47 -12.27 -22.72
CA GLY A 152 -10.86 -12.16 -23.14
C GLY A 152 -11.16 -12.68 -24.55
N GLY A 153 -10.14 -13.18 -25.27
CA GLY A 153 -10.26 -13.69 -26.64
C GLY A 153 -10.54 -15.19 -26.76
N GLU A 154 -10.65 -15.92 -25.64
CA GLU A 154 -10.93 -17.37 -25.65
C GLU A 154 -12.27 -17.66 -24.98
N ARG A 155 -13.36 -17.39 -25.72
CA ARG A 155 -14.60 -18.17 -25.63
C ARG A 155 -15.16 -18.34 -27.05
N VAL A 156 -15.15 -19.61 -27.46
CA VAL A 156 -15.80 -20.30 -28.59
C VAL A 156 -16.82 -19.49 -29.38
#